data_AF-A0A8H7J6H4-F1
#
_entry.id   AF-A0A8H7J6H4-F1
#
_cell.length_a   1.000
_cell.length_b   1.000
_cell.length_c   1.000
_cell.angle_alpha   90.00
_cell.angle_beta   90.00
_cell.angle_gamma   90.00
#
_symmetry.space_group_name_H-M   'P 1'
#
loop_
_entity.id
_entity.type
_entity.pdbx_description
1 polymer ?
#
loop_
_entity_poly.entity_id
_entity_poly.type
_entity_poly.pdbx_seq_one_letter_code
_entity_poly.pdbx_strand_id
1 'polypeptide(L)'
;MTVQEVKAALPAYLQLYVKLFVLEEGNKLPPHRGPTVDHTIELNEVDGKTPEVPYGPLYAMSRDELLVLRRTLLDLLEKGFIRASNSPAASPVLFVQKPGGGLRFCVDYRALNALTKKDRYPLPLIKETLNMIGRATWYTKLDVTAAFHKIRIAEGQEWITAFRTRFGSYEWLVTPFRLANAPSTFQRYINWALREFLDDFALAYLDDVLIFTEGSLHKHHEHVQQVIKRLQEAGLNLELSKCEFDVQRTKYLGFILEAGKGISIDPEKVQAIRE
;
A
#
# COMPACT_ATOMS: atom_id res chain seq x y z
N MET A 1 -19.25 1.38 4.88
CA MET A 1 -20.05 0.17 5.14
C MET A 1 -20.04 -0.08 6.64
N THR A 2 -21.20 -0.41 7.21
CA THR A 2 -21.28 -0.86 8.61
C THR A 2 -20.61 -2.24 8.75
N VAL A 3 -20.23 -2.63 9.96
CA VAL A 3 -19.66 -3.97 10.24
C VAL A 3 -20.60 -5.08 9.74
N GLN A 4 -21.91 -4.86 9.83
CA GLN A 4 -22.93 -5.83 9.46
C GLN A 4 -23.04 -5.98 7.93
N GLU A 5 -22.93 -4.88 7.18
CA GLU A 5 -22.85 -4.90 5.71
C GLU A 5 -21.58 -5.60 5.22
N VAL A 6 -20.43 -5.29 5.83
CA VAL A 6 -19.15 -5.95 5.51
C VAL A 6 -19.25 -7.45 5.77
N LYS A 7 -19.82 -7.84 6.93
CA LYS A 7 -20.01 -9.26 7.28
C LYS A 7 -20.90 -9.99 6.27
N ALA A 8 -21.97 -9.36 5.80
CA ALA A 8 -22.89 -9.94 4.83
C ALA A 8 -22.27 -10.13 3.44
N ALA A 9 -21.35 -9.25 3.05
CA ALA A 9 -20.63 -9.33 1.78
C ALA A 9 -19.43 -10.32 1.80
N LEU A 10 -19.00 -10.78 2.97
CA LEU A 10 -17.89 -11.72 3.12
C LEU A 10 -18.36 -13.19 3.01
N PRO A 11 -17.52 -14.07 2.42
CA PRO A 11 -17.73 -15.51 2.50
C PRO A 11 -17.89 -15.98 3.96
N ALA A 12 -18.77 -16.96 4.18
CA ALA A 12 -19.14 -17.41 5.53
C ALA A 12 -17.92 -17.79 6.39
N TYR A 13 -16.92 -18.44 5.80
CA TYR A 13 -15.69 -18.88 6.48
C TYR A 13 -14.74 -17.74 6.86
N LEU A 14 -14.99 -16.51 6.37
CA LEU A 14 -14.22 -15.30 6.67
C LEU A 14 -14.96 -14.32 7.59
N GLN A 15 -16.21 -14.56 7.93
CA GLN A 15 -17.01 -13.62 8.73
C GLN A 15 -16.44 -13.37 10.13
N LEU A 16 -15.66 -14.31 10.69
CA LEU A 16 -14.91 -14.13 11.94
C LEU A 16 -13.83 -13.04 11.84
N TYR A 17 -13.33 -12.78 10.63
CA TYR A 17 -12.30 -11.79 10.33
C TYR A 17 -12.88 -10.46 9.84
N VAL A 18 -14.19 -10.22 9.98
CA VAL A 18 -14.89 -9.02 9.48
C VAL A 18 -14.16 -7.71 9.82
N LYS A 19 -13.57 -7.61 11.01
CA LYS A 19 -12.84 -6.41 11.46
C LYS A 19 -11.67 -6.04 10.55
N LEU A 20 -11.06 -7.01 9.87
CA LEU A 20 -9.96 -6.77 8.93
C LEU A 20 -10.41 -5.95 7.71
N PHE A 21 -11.70 -6.04 7.37
CA PHE A 21 -12.32 -5.40 6.22
C PHE A 21 -13.10 -4.12 6.58
N VAL A 22 -13.06 -3.70 7.85
CA VAL A 22 -13.71 -2.47 8.32
C VAL A 22 -12.77 -1.28 8.14
N LEU A 23 -13.21 -0.28 7.37
CA LEU A 23 -12.40 0.90 7.04
C LEU A 23 -11.89 1.65 8.27
N GLU A 24 -12.73 1.81 9.29
CA GLU A 24 -12.40 2.52 10.53
C GLU A 24 -11.26 1.87 11.31
N GLU A 25 -11.20 0.54 11.33
CA GLU A 25 -10.08 -0.19 11.94
C GLU A 25 -8.77 0.10 11.21
N GLY A 26 -8.85 0.34 9.90
CA GLY A 26 -7.70 0.70 9.09
C GLY A 26 -7.24 2.16 9.20
N ASN A 27 -8.05 3.03 9.80
CA ASN A 27 -7.78 4.47 9.94
C ASN A 27 -7.07 4.83 11.25
N LYS A 28 -6.70 3.83 12.07
CA LYS A 28 -5.96 4.03 13.31
C LYS A 28 -4.46 4.18 13.01
N LEU A 29 -3.80 5.03 13.78
CA LEU A 29 -2.35 5.19 13.74
C LEU A 29 -1.68 3.84 14.08
N PRO A 30 -0.88 3.24 13.18
CA PRO A 30 -0.21 1.99 13.46
C PRO A 30 0.83 2.15 14.58
N PRO A 31 1.15 1.08 15.32
CA PRO A 31 2.25 1.11 16.28
C PRO A 31 3.59 1.18 15.54
N HIS A 32 4.61 1.69 16.22
CA HIS A 32 6.00 1.46 15.83
C HIS A 32 6.32 -0.03 15.92
N ARG A 33 7.01 -0.56 14.91
CA ARG A 33 7.41 -1.97 14.84
C ARG A 33 8.93 -2.14 14.84
N GLY A 34 9.67 -1.04 15.00
CA GLY A 34 11.12 -1.04 15.11
C GLY A 34 11.83 -0.85 13.77
N PRO A 35 13.16 -0.75 13.78
CA PRO A 35 13.97 -0.27 12.65
C PRO A 35 13.97 -1.19 11.43
N THR A 36 13.50 -2.43 11.57
CA THR A 36 13.39 -3.40 10.48
C THR A 36 12.10 -3.25 9.67
N VAL A 37 11.10 -2.55 10.22
CA VAL A 37 9.76 -2.39 9.62
C VAL A 37 9.41 -0.91 9.43
N ASP A 38 9.69 -0.07 10.42
CA ASP A 38 9.45 1.37 10.32
C ASP A 38 10.29 1.97 9.20
N HIS A 39 9.70 2.90 8.45
CA HIS A 39 10.31 3.46 7.27
C HIS A 39 11.40 4.47 7.63
N THR A 40 12.64 4.15 7.26
CA THR A 40 13.80 5.01 7.46
C THR A 40 14.11 5.81 6.19
N ILE A 41 14.56 7.05 6.37
CA ILE A 41 14.97 7.98 5.33
C ILE A 41 16.48 8.23 5.48
N GLU A 42 17.29 7.38 4.84
CA GLU A 42 18.74 7.58 4.76
C GLU A 42 19.07 8.55 3.63
N LEU A 43 19.79 9.64 3.95
CA LEU A 43 20.24 10.62 2.97
C LEU A 43 21.67 10.29 2.51
N ASN A 44 21.96 10.45 1.21
CA ASN A 44 23.32 10.31 0.69
C ASN A 44 24.17 11.48 1.18
N GLU A 45 25.33 11.19 1.75
CA GLU A 45 26.29 12.22 2.12
C GLU A 45 26.87 12.92 0.90
N VAL A 46 27.09 14.23 1.02
CA VAL A 46 27.79 15.06 0.04
C VAL A 46 29.02 15.63 0.75
N ASP A 47 30.22 15.31 0.23
CA ASP A 47 31.50 15.71 0.83
C ASP A 47 31.66 15.31 2.31
N GLY A 48 31.16 14.13 2.68
CA GLY A 48 31.23 13.59 4.05
C GLY A 48 30.29 14.29 5.04
N LYS A 49 29.28 15.02 4.54
CA LYS A 49 28.25 15.69 5.35
C LYS A 49 26.86 15.27 4.93
N THR A 50 25.95 15.19 5.89
CA THR A 50 24.52 15.05 5.62
C THR A 50 24.03 16.27 4.84
N PRO A 51 23.36 16.09 3.69
CA PRO A 51 22.87 17.21 2.90
C PRO A 51 21.74 17.94 3.65
N GLU A 52 21.60 19.23 3.37
CA GLU A 52 20.46 19.99 3.85
C GLU A 52 19.16 19.46 3.20
N VAL A 53 18.14 19.23 4.05
CA VAL A 53 16.85 18.74 3.56
C VAL A 53 16.13 19.89 2.83
N PRO A 54 15.53 19.65 1.64
CA PRO A 54 14.96 20.72 0.83
C PRO A 54 13.82 21.48 1.52
N TYR A 55 13.80 22.80 1.30
CA TYR A 55 12.67 23.67 1.61
C TYR A 55 12.02 24.17 0.32
N GLY A 56 10.99 23.46 -0.11
CA GLY A 56 10.25 23.70 -1.34
C GLY A 56 9.33 24.92 -1.29
N PRO A 57 8.88 25.41 -2.46
CA PRO A 57 7.94 26.52 -2.56
C PRO A 57 6.51 26.12 -2.15
N LEU A 58 5.61 27.11 -2.05
CA LEU A 58 4.17 26.85 -2.10
C LEU A 58 3.71 26.90 -3.55
N TYR A 59 3.04 25.84 -4.01
CA TYR A 59 2.39 25.86 -5.31
C TYR A 59 1.04 26.59 -5.23
N ALA A 60 0.71 27.31 -6.31
CA ALA A 60 -0.60 27.91 -6.48
C ALA A 60 -1.67 26.81 -6.59
N MET A 61 -2.84 27.06 -6.01
CA MET A 61 -3.96 26.12 -6.01
C MET A 61 -5.26 26.85 -6.36
N SER A 62 -6.09 26.19 -7.15
CA SER A 62 -7.48 26.57 -7.41
C SER A 62 -8.34 26.47 -6.16
N ARG A 63 -9.56 27.05 -6.21
CA ARG A 63 -10.52 26.95 -5.11
C ARG A 63 -10.88 25.51 -4.77
N ASP A 64 -11.08 24.67 -5.79
CA ASP A 64 -11.48 23.28 -5.60
C ASP A 64 -10.36 22.46 -4.96
N GLU A 65 -9.12 22.67 -5.39
CA GLU A 65 -7.93 22.08 -4.75
C GLU A 65 -7.81 22.49 -3.28
N LEU A 66 -8.07 23.76 -2.95
CA LEU A 66 -8.04 24.24 -1.57
C LEU A 66 -9.12 23.61 -0.69
N LEU A 67 -10.31 23.36 -1.24
CA LEU A 67 -11.40 22.65 -0.53
C LEU A 67 -11.01 21.19 -0.27
N VAL A 68 -10.46 20.50 -1.28
CA VAL A 68 -9.97 19.13 -1.13
C VAL A 68 -8.81 19.09 -0.13
N LEU A 69 -7.86 20.02 -0.22
CA LEU A 69 -6.73 20.14 0.70
C LEU A 69 -7.21 20.26 2.15
N ARG A 70 -8.12 21.19 2.44
CA ARG A 70 -8.63 21.38 3.80
C ARG A 70 -9.27 20.11 4.34
N ARG A 71 -10.13 19.45 3.55
CA ARG A 71 -10.78 18.20 3.95
C ARG A 71 -9.76 17.09 4.20
N THR A 72 -8.76 16.96 3.32
CA THR A 72 -7.71 15.95 3.47
C THR A 72 -6.84 16.21 4.71
N LEU A 73 -6.48 17.46 5.01
CA LEU A 73 -5.72 17.79 6.21
C LEU A 73 -6.49 17.43 7.48
N LEU A 74 -7.78 17.76 7.55
CA LEU A 74 -8.63 17.42 8.69
C LEU A 74 -8.71 15.91 8.90
N ASP A 75 -8.98 15.15 7.82
CA ASP A 75 -9.04 13.68 7.86
C ASP A 75 -7.70 13.06 8.33
N LEU A 76 -6.57 13.55 7.83
CA LEU A 76 -5.26 13.04 8.20
C LEU A 76 -4.88 13.40 9.65
N LEU A 77 -5.26 14.58 10.13
CA LEU A 77 -5.06 15.02 11.51
C LEU A 77 -5.91 14.22 12.48
N GLU A 78 -7.19 13.98 12.15
CA GLU A 78 -8.12 13.19 12.98
C GLU A 78 -7.64 11.73 13.12
N LYS A 79 -7.08 11.16 12.05
CA LYS A 79 -6.45 9.83 12.07
C LYS A 79 -5.12 9.79 12.82
N GLY A 80 -4.55 10.96 13.14
CA GLY A 80 -3.20 11.09 13.70
C GLY A 80 -2.11 10.67 12.72
N PHE A 81 -2.37 10.65 11.41
CA PHE A 81 -1.38 10.29 10.38
C PHE A 81 -0.38 11.41 10.12
N ILE A 82 -0.78 12.64 10.40
CA ILE A 82 0.07 13.82 10.35
C ILE A 82 -0.07 14.63 11.64
N ARG A 83 0.90 15.51 11.89
CA ARG A 83 0.82 16.54 12.94
C ARG A 83 1.36 17.87 12.43
N ALA A 84 1.02 18.97 13.12
CA ALA A 84 1.63 20.27 12.83
C ALA A 84 3.16 20.20 13.00
N SER A 85 3.89 20.87 12.11
CA SER A 85 5.35 20.80 12.07
C SER A 85 5.97 22.19 12.03
N ASN A 86 7.10 22.35 12.74
CA ASN A 86 8.00 23.50 12.66
C ASN A 86 9.33 23.10 11.98
N SER A 87 9.31 22.03 11.18
CA SER A 87 10.49 21.47 10.53
C SER A 87 11.18 22.51 9.62
N PRO A 88 12.53 22.52 9.59
CA PRO A 88 13.28 23.29 8.60
C PRO A 88 13.18 22.70 7.19
N ALA A 89 12.66 21.48 7.05
CA ALA A 89 12.34 20.85 5.77
C ALA A 89 10.89 21.14 5.37
N ALA A 90 10.62 21.24 4.07
CA ALA A 90 9.25 21.30 3.59
C ALA A 90 9.13 20.87 2.13
N SER A 91 8.30 19.87 1.83
CA SER A 91 7.93 19.53 0.46
C SER A 91 6.63 20.25 0.04
N PRO A 92 6.48 20.69 -1.22
CA PRO A 92 5.23 21.26 -1.70
C PRO A 92 4.12 20.21 -1.79
N VAL A 93 2.88 20.66 -1.81
CA VAL A 93 1.70 19.83 -2.13
C VAL A 93 1.21 20.14 -3.53
N LEU A 94 0.82 19.09 -4.26
CA LEU A 94 0.16 19.17 -5.56
C LEU A 94 -1.03 18.21 -5.63
N PHE A 95 -1.89 18.40 -6.62
CA PHE A 95 -3.01 17.50 -6.90
C PHE A 95 -2.88 16.85 -8.27
N VAL A 96 -3.27 15.58 -8.34
CA VAL A 96 -3.33 14.81 -9.58
C VAL A 96 -4.76 14.32 -9.77
N GLN A 97 -5.28 14.34 -11.00
CA GLN A 97 -6.60 13.80 -11.29
C GLN A 97 -6.62 12.27 -11.12
N LYS A 98 -7.66 11.74 -10.49
CA LYS A 98 -7.88 10.29 -10.43
C LYS A 98 -8.54 9.82 -11.73
N PRO A 99 -8.22 8.60 -12.21
CA PRO A 99 -9.08 7.91 -13.18
C PRO A 99 -10.50 7.81 -12.60
N GLY A 100 -11.51 8.28 -13.34
CA GLY A 100 -12.90 8.35 -12.87
C GLY A 100 -13.28 9.65 -12.15
N GLY A 101 -12.37 10.64 -12.09
CA GLY A 101 -12.66 11.98 -11.58
C GLY A 101 -12.26 12.22 -10.12
N GLY A 102 -12.20 13.50 -9.76
CA GLY A 102 -11.72 13.95 -8.44
C GLY A 102 -10.20 14.10 -8.36
N LEU A 103 -9.74 14.65 -7.23
CA LEU A 103 -8.35 15.04 -7.00
C LEU A 103 -7.67 14.13 -5.98
N ARG A 104 -6.41 13.82 -6.22
CA ARG A 104 -5.53 13.07 -5.32
C ARG A 104 -4.50 14.02 -4.72
N PHE A 105 -4.58 14.21 -3.40
CA PHE A 105 -3.56 14.91 -2.62
C PHE A 105 -2.22 14.19 -2.77
N CYS A 106 -1.16 14.92 -3.12
CA CYS A 106 0.20 14.39 -3.24
C CYS A 106 1.20 15.38 -2.65
N VAL A 107 2.14 14.88 -1.86
CA VAL A 107 3.33 15.65 -1.49
C VAL A 107 4.41 15.40 -2.55
N ASP A 108 5.04 16.47 -3.01
CA ASP A 108 6.08 16.44 -4.03
C ASP A 108 7.45 16.17 -3.41
N TYR A 109 7.71 14.90 -3.08
CA TYR A 109 8.98 14.47 -2.51
C TYR A 109 10.11 14.35 -3.54
N ARG A 110 10.00 14.86 -4.77
CA ARG A 110 11.05 14.67 -5.79
C ARG A 110 12.43 15.15 -5.33
N ALA A 111 12.50 16.32 -4.71
CA ALA A 111 13.75 16.88 -4.20
C ALA A 111 14.32 16.04 -3.04
N LEU A 112 13.48 15.67 -2.08
CA LEU A 112 13.88 14.79 -0.97
C LEU A 112 14.36 13.42 -1.49
N ASN A 113 13.59 12.82 -2.39
CA ASN A 113 13.89 11.53 -3.00
C ASN A 113 15.22 11.56 -3.75
N ALA A 114 15.63 12.67 -4.37
CA ALA A 114 16.92 12.76 -5.05
C ALA A 114 18.10 12.61 -4.06
N LEU A 115 17.91 13.05 -2.82
CA LEU A 115 18.91 12.94 -1.76
C LEU A 115 18.85 11.59 -1.04
N THR A 116 17.70 10.92 -1.02
CA THR A 116 17.53 9.63 -0.33
C THR A 116 18.33 8.50 -1.01
N LYS A 117 19.11 7.77 -0.22
CA LYS A 117 19.78 6.53 -0.61
C LYS A 117 18.75 5.47 -1.00
N LYS A 118 18.91 4.86 -2.17
CA LYS A 118 17.91 3.96 -2.75
C LYS A 118 18.00 2.56 -2.16
N ASP A 119 16.90 2.09 -1.58
CA ASP A 119 16.71 0.69 -1.19
C ASP A 119 16.14 -0.10 -2.37
N ARG A 120 16.95 -1.00 -2.92
CA ARG A 120 16.58 -1.88 -4.05
C ARG A 120 16.14 -3.25 -3.54
N TYR A 121 15.16 -3.27 -2.63
CA TYR A 121 14.56 -4.52 -2.17
C TYR A 121 13.97 -5.30 -3.36
N PRO A 122 14.22 -6.61 -3.47
CA PRO A 122 13.73 -7.40 -4.60
C PRO A 122 12.20 -7.49 -4.56
N LEU A 123 11.58 -7.16 -5.69
CA LEU A 123 10.18 -7.49 -5.95
C LEU A 123 10.11 -8.91 -6.54
N PRO A 124 9.03 -9.68 -6.29
CA PRO A 124 8.87 -11.00 -6.88
C PRO A 124 8.98 -10.96 -8.41
N LEU A 125 9.77 -11.87 -8.97
CA LEU A 125 9.91 -12.00 -10.42
C LEU A 125 8.68 -12.67 -10.99
N ILE A 126 7.77 -11.86 -11.53
CA ILE A 126 6.45 -12.31 -12.01
C ILE A 126 6.56 -13.61 -12.84
N LYS A 127 7.53 -13.71 -13.77
CA LYS A 127 7.72 -14.88 -14.64
C LYS A 127 7.98 -16.19 -13.88
N GLU A 128 8.78 -16.16 -12.82
CA GLU A 128 9.09 -17.36 -12.02
C GLU A 128 7.85 -17.84 -11.27
N THR A 129 7.02 -16.87 -10.89
CA THR A 129 5.79 -17.07 -10.15
C THR A 129 4.65 -17.67 -10.98
N LEU A 130 4.60 -17.39 -12.29
CA LEU A 130 3.53 -17.86 -13.18
C LEU A 130 3.39 -19.39 -13.24
N ASN A 131 4.50 -20.14 -13.16
CA ASN A 131 4.45 -21.60 -13.28
C ASN A 131 3.64 -22.28 -12.17
N MET A 132 3.70 -21.74 -10.95
CA MET A 132 2.96 -22.28 -9.80
C MET A 132 1.49 -21.91 -9.87
N ILE A 133 1.21 -20.67 -10.24
CA ILE A 133 -0.15 -20.13 -10.35
C ILE A 133 -0.94 -20.87 -11.45
N GLY A 134 -0.32 -21.20 -12.59
CA GLY A 134 -1.01 -21.79 -13.73
C GLY A 134 -1.62 -23.18 -13.49
N ARG A 135 -1.24 -23.86 -12.40
CA ARG A 135 -1.80 -25.17 -12.01
C ARG A 135 -2.96 -25.06 -11.01
N ALA A 136 -3.19 -23.87 -10.46
CA ALA A 136 -4.22 -23.67 -9.46
C ALA A 136 -5.63 -23.76 -10.06
N THR A 137 -6.54 -24.26 -9.24
CA THR A 137 -7.98 -24.38 -9.54
C THR A 137 -8.77 -23.21 -8.95
N TRP A 138 -8.31 -22.70 -7.81
CA TRP A 138 -8.97 -21.63 -7.06
C TRP A 138 -8.00 -20.49 -6.77
N TYR A 139 -8.50 -19.27 -6.87
CA TYR A 139 -7.79 -18.03 -6.59
C TYR A 139 -8.60 -17.17 -5.63
N THR A 140 -7.89 -16.52 -4.72
CA THR A 140 -8.41 -15.43 -3.91
C THR A 140 -7.41 -14.28 -3.98
N LYS A 141 -7.89 -13.09 -4.34
CA LYS A 141 -7.10 -11.87 -4.43
C LYS A 141 -7.52 -10.91 -3.34
N LEU A 142 -6.56 -10.40 -2.60
CA LEU A 142 -6.75 -9.47 -1.49
C LEU A 142 -5.99 -8.17 -1.78
N ASP A 143 -6.61 -7.02 -1.53
CA ASP A 143 -6.00 -5.69 -1.65
C ASP A 143 -5.81 -5.10 -0.24
N VAL A 144 -4.57 -4.82 0.14
CA VAL A 144 -4.25 -4.21 1.44
C VAL A 144 -4.58 -2.72 1.40
N THR A 145 -5.51 -2.28 2.25
CA THR A 145 -5.96 -0.89 2.28
C THR A 145 -4.83 0.05 2.68
N ALA A 146 -4.54 1.02 1.80
CA ALA A 146 -3.59 2.10 2.07
C ALA A 146 -2.26 1.58 2.67
N ALA A 147 -1.72 0.52 2.07
CA ALA A 147 -0.54 -0.22 2.50
C ALA A 147 0.57 0.63 3.16
N PHE A 148 1.00 1.72 2.51
CA PHE A 148 2.10 2.55 3.03
C PHE A 148 1.76 3.24 4.35
N HIS A 149 0.50 3.67 4.54
CA HIS A 149 0.07 4.28 5.81
C HIS A 149 0.04 3.29 6.99
N LYS A 150 0.24 1.98 6.74
CA LYS A 150 0.36 0.95 7.79
C LYS A 150 1.74 0.88 8.43
N ILE A 151 2.72 1.57 7.82
CA ILE A 151 4.10 1.64 8.29
C ILE A 151 4.36 3.03 8.86
N ARG A 152 4.90 3.07 10.08
CA ARG A 152 5.33 4.32 10.72
C ARG A 152 6.58 4.86 10.03
N ILE A 153 6.72 6.18 9.98
CA ILE A 153 8.04 6.78 9.77
C ILE A 153 8.89 6.47 11.02
N ALA A 154 10.17 6.17 10.84
CA ALA A 154 11.08 5.92 11.94
C ALA A 154 11.12 7.10 12.92
N GLU A 155 11.15 6.78 14.21
CA GLU A 155 11.16 7.79 15.27
C GLU A 155 12.36 8.73 15.14
N GLY A 156 12.10 10.04 15.17
CA GLY A 156 13.11 11.08 14.99
C GLY A 156 13.37 11.47 13.53
N GLN A 157 12.72 10.82 12.57
CA GLN A 157 12.84 11.15 11.13
C GLN A 157 11.56 11.75 10.54
N GLU A 158 10.47 11.86 11.30
CA GLU A 158 9.19 12.39 10.85
C GLU A 158 9.32 13.79 10.23
N TRP A 159 10.14 14.65 10.85
CA TRP A 159 10.38 16.02 10.40
C TRP A 159 10.91 16.12 8.96
N ILE A 160 11.59 15.09 8.44
CA ILE A 160 12.12 15.05 7.08
C ILE A 160 10.97 14.96 6.06
N THR A 161 9.85 14.34 6.46
CA THR A 161 8.65 14.20 5.63
C THR A 161 7.78 15.46 5.60
N ALA A 162 8.19 16.51 6.31
CA ALA A 162 7.42 17.73 6.43
C ALA A 162 7.01 18.28 5.06
N PHE A 163 5.78 18.75 4.99
CA PHE A 163 5.18 19.36 3.82
C PHE A 163 4.45 20.63 4.20
N ARG A 164 4.44 21.58 3.28
CA ARG A 164 3.87 22.91 3.51
C ARG A 164 2.66 23.14 2.63
N THR A 165 1.69 23.83 3.20
CA THR A 165 0.43 24.17 2.57
C THR A 165 0.05 25.62 2.86
N ARG A 166 -1.00 26.12 2.22
CA ARG A 166 -1.57 27.44 2.55
C ARG A 166 -2.11 27.51 3.98
N PHE A 167 -2.45 26.37 4.60
CA PHE A 167 -3.05 26.30 5.93
C PHE A 167 -2.04 25.99 7.04
N GLY A 168 -0.74 25.88 6.71
CA GLY A 168 0.32 25.56 7.65
C GLY A 168 1.24 24.45 7.15
N SER A 169 2.20 24.10 7.99
CA SER A 169 3.16 23.01 7.76
C SER A 169 2.81 21.81 8.64
N TYR A 170 2.98 20.63 8.07
CA TYR A 170 2.66 19.36 8.71
C TYR A 170 3.73 18.34 8.39
N GLU A 171 3.89 17.33 9.22
CA GLU A 171 4.78 16.20 8.97
C GLU A 171 4.02 14.88 9.15
N TRP A 172 4.47 13.87 8.43
CA TRP A 172 3.86 12.55 8.45
C TRP A 172 4.41 11.70 9.59
N LEU A 173 3.51 10.99 10.26
CA LEU A 173 3.83 9.97 11.25
C LEU A 173 3.77 8.55 10.65
N VAL A 174 3.08 8.40 9.52
CA VAL A 174 3.00 7.17 8.72
C VAL A 174 3.62 7.40 7.34
N THR A 175 4.02 6.33 6.66
CA THR A 175 4.77 6.45 5.40
C THR A 175 3.87 6.97 4.28
N PRO A 176 4.09 8.19 3.75
CA PRO A 176 3.25 8.75 2.72
C PRO A 176 3.55 8.16 1.35
N PHE A 177 2.58 8.23 0.45
CA PHE A 177 2.81 7.94 -0.97
C PHE A 177 3.90 8.85 -1.56
N ARG A 178 4.58 8.34 -2.58
CA ARG A 178 5.66 9.02 -3.35
C ARG A 178 6.97 9.23 -2.60
N LEU A 179 7.08 8.88 -1.33
CA LEU A 179 8.36 8.87 -0.64
C LEU A 179 9.25 7.75 -1.20
N ALA A 180 10.54 8.02 -1.39
CA ALA A 180 11.50 7.03 -1.87
C ALA A 180 11.52 5.83 -0.93
N ASN A 181 11.74 4.63 -1.48
CA ASN A 181 11.81 3.36 -0.76
C ASN A 181 10.52 2.92 -0.03
N ALA A 182 9.44 3.70 0.01
CA ALA A 182 8.18 3.27 0.62
C ALA A 182 7.65 1.94 0.05
N PRO A 183 7.70 1.69 -1.28
CA PRO A 183 7.37 0.38 -1.85
C PRO A 183 8.29 -0.73 -1.35
N SER A 184 9.60 -0.48 -1.28
CA SER A 184 10.61 -1.44 -0.80
C SER A 184 10.39 -1.81 0.67
N THR A 185 10.14 -0.82 1.53
CA THR A 185 9.81 -1.03 2.95
C THR A 185 8.55 -1.87 3.10
N PHE A 186 7.47 -1.53 2.37
CA PHE A 186 6.23 -2.27 2.47
C PHE A 186 6.36 -3.70 1.93
N GLN A 187 7.05 -3.88 0.80
CA GLN A 187 7.31 -5.21 0.24
C GLN A 187 8.07 -6.08 1.25
N ARG A 188 9.10 -5.54 1.90
CA ARG A 188 9.84 -6.26 2.94
C ARG A 188 8.94 -6.66 4.11
N TYR A 189 8.04 -5.78 4.52
CA TYR A 189 7.11 -6.05 5.61
C TYR A 189 6.10 -7.13 5.27
N ILE A 190 5.45 -7.04 4.11
CA ILE A 190 4.46 -8.05 3.70
C ILE A 190 5.13 -9.39 3.41
N ASN A 191 6.36 -9.38 2.88
CA ASN A 191 7.14 -10.60 2.71
C ASN A 191 7.43 -11.25 4.07
N TRP A 192 7.84 -10.47 5.06
CA TRP A 192 8.05 -10.98 6.41
C TRP A 192 6.76 -11.53 7.02
N ALA A 193 5.62 -10.85 6.85
CA ALA A 193 4.34 -11.26 7.40
C ALA A 193 3.82 -12.57 6.80
N LEU A 194 4.05 -12.79 5.50
CA LEU A 194 3.54 -13.94 4.75
C LEU A 194 4.61 -15.00 4.42
N ARG A 195 5.84 -14.86 4.93
CA ARG A 195 7.02 -15.67 4.58
C ARG A 195 6.82 -17.19 4.60
N GLU A 196 5.88 -17.69 5.40
CA GLU A 196 5.59 -19.12 5.51
C GLU A 196 4.80 -19.66 4.31
N PHE A 197 4.15 -18.79 3.53
CA PHE A 197 3.22 -19.16 2.45
C PHE A 197 3.69 -18.67 1.08
N LEU A 198 4.65 -17.74 1.06
CA LEU A 198 5.21 -17.20 -0.17
C LEU A 198 5.87 -18.32 -0.97
N ASP A 199 5.62 -18.29 -2.27
CA ASP A 199 6.13 -19.28 -3.24
C ASP A 199 5.64 -20.72 -3.03
N ASP A 200 4.66 -20.95 -2.13
CA ASP A 200 3.94 -22.22 -2.00
C ASP A 200 2.49 -22.05 -2.50
N PHE A 201 1.71 -21.22 -1.82
CA PHE A 201 0.30 -20.98 -2.16
C PHE A 201 -0.15 -19.52 -2.03
N ALA A 202 0.78 -18.60 -1.72
CA ALA A 202 0.51 -17.18 -1.65
C ALA A 202 1.61 -16.37 -2.34
N LEU A 203 1.25 -15.19 -2.82
CA LEU A 203 2.14 -14.21 -3.42
C LEU A 203 1.74 -12.84 -2.93
N ALA A 204 2.74 -11.99 -2.72
CA ALA A 204 2.53 -10.62 -2.33
C ALA A 204 3.31 -9.71 -3.24
N TYR A 205 2.63 -8.79 -3.92
CA TYR A 205 3.25 -7.72 -4.70
C TYR A 205 2.68 -6.41 -4.21
N LEU A 206 3.48 -5.67 -3.43
CA LEU A 206 3.03 -4.48 -2.72
C LEU A 206 1.70 -4.78 -1.99
N ASP A 207 0.66 -4.01 -2.26
CA ASP A 207 -0.69 -4.13 -1.69
C ASP A 207 -1.51 -5.31 -2.23
N ASP A 208 -1.13 -5.93 -3.34
CA ASP A 208 -1.85 -7.03 -3.97
C ASP A 208 -1.34 -8.41 -3.49
N VAL A 209 -2.18 -9.13 -2.74
CA VAL A 209 -1.91 -10.51 -2.31
C VAL A 209 -2.75 -11.49 -3.13
N LEU A 210 -2.12 -12.46 -3.76
CA LEU A 210 -2.78 -13.56 -4.46
C LEU A 210 -2.59 -14.86 -3.70
N ILE A 211 -3.68 -15.56 -3.44
CA ILE A 211 -3.72 -16.90 -2.85
C ILE A 211 -4.20 -17.84 -3.94
N PHE A 212 -3.50 -18.96 -4.12
CA PHE A 212 -3.80 -19.92 -5.17
C PHE A 212 -3.70 -21.34 -4.63
N THR A 213 -4.64 -22.20 -5.03
CA THR A 213 -4.70 -23.59 -4.56
C THR A 213 -5.08 -24.52 -5.69
N GLU A 214 -4.34 -25.62 -5.84
CA GLU A 214 -4.72 -26.76 -6.67
C GLU A 214 -5.62 -27.72 -5.88
N GLY A 215 -6.69 -28.20 -6.52
CA GLY A 215 -7.58 -29.23 -5.97
C GLY A 215 -8.89 -28.68 -5.39
N SER A 216 -9.21 -29.07 -4.16
CA SER A 216 -10.54 -28.81 -3.57
C SER A 216 -10.69 -27.38 -3.05
N LEU A 217 -11.92 -26.86 -3.11
CA LEU A 217 -12.27 -25.57 -2.53
C LEU A 217 -12.06 -25.55 -1.00
N HIS A 218 -12.22 -26.69 -0.33
CA HIS A 218 -11.96 -26.82 1.10
C HIS A 218 -10.51 -26.49 1.45
N LYS A 219 -9.54 -27.06 0.72
CA LYS A 219 -8.12 -26.74 0.89
C LYS A 219 -7.85 -25.25 0.59
N HIS A 220 -8.55 -24.67 -0.38
CA HIS A 220 -8.43 -23.24 -0.67
C HIS A 220 -8.88 -22.38 0.50
N HIS A 221 -10.03 -22.69 1.12
CA HIS A 221 -10.49 -21.97 2.31
C HIS A 221 -9.47 -22.04 3.46
N GLU A 222 -8.82 -23.19 3.68
CA GLU A 222 -7.75 -23.32 4.68
C GLU A 222 -6.58 -22.40 4.38
N HIS A 223 -6.11 -22.36 3.13
CA HIS A 223 -5.04 -21.45 2.69
C HIS A 223 -5.43 -19.99 2.90
N VAL A 224 -6.66 -19.61 2.51
CA VAL A 224 -7.16 -18.24 2.68
C VAL A 224 -7.22 -17.85 4.15
N GLN A 225 -7.72 -18.73 5.03
CA GLN A 225 -7.77 -18.47 6.46
C GLN A 225 -6.38 -18.30 7.09
N GLN A 226 -5.39 -19.10 6.66
CA GLN A 226 -4.01 -18.97 7.13
C GLN A 226 -3.42 -17.59 6.77
N VAL A 227 -3.59 -17.15 5.52
CA VAL A 227 -3.12 -15.83 5.05
C VAL A 227 -3.85 -14.71 5.77
N ILE A 228 -5.18 -14.76 5.84
CA ILE A 228 -6.01 -13.74 6.52
C ILE A 228 -5.60 -13.60 7.99
N LYS A 229 -5.33 -14.72 8.68
CA LYS A 229 -4.85 -14.70 10.06
C LYS A 229 -3.50 -13.99 10.18
N ARG A 230 -2.52 -14.29 9.31
CA ARG A 230 -1.22 -13.60 9.32
C ARG A 230 -1.33 -12.11 9.02
N LEU A 231 -2.19 -11.72 8.08
CA LEU A 231 -2.46 -10.31 7.79
C LEU A 231 -3.08 -9.58 8.99
N GLN A 232 -4.00 -10.24 9.70
CA GLN A 232 -4.58 -9.71 10.93
C GLN A 232 -3.53 -9.52 12.03
N GLU A 233 -2.67 -10.51 12.27
CA GLU A 233 -1.56 -10.44 13.23
C GLU A 233 -0.57 -9.31 12.87
N ALA A 234 -0.34 -9.07 11.58
CA ALA A 234 0.47 -7.97 11.08
C ALA A 234 -0.24 -6.59 11.14
N GLY A 235 -1.54 -6.55 11.45
CA GLY A 235 -2.33 -5.31 11.43
C GLY A 235 -2.52 -4.72 10.03
N LEU A 236 -2.61 -5.57 9.01
CA LEU A 236 -2.83 -5.19 7.62
C LEU A 236 -4.32 -5.38 7.25
N ASN A 237 -5.07 -4.27 7.21
CA ASN A 237 -6.48 -4.26 6.80
C ASN A 237 -6.64 -4.44 5.29
N LEU A 238 -7.82 -4.90 4.87
CA LEU A 238 -8.15 -5.24 3.49
C LEU A 238 -9.31 -4.41 2.94
N GLU A 239 -9.20 -4.03 1.67
CA GLU A 239 -10.22 -3.28 0.94
C GLU A 239 -11.19 -4.25 0.27
N LEU A 240 -12.29 -4.57 0.96
CA LEU A 240 -13.26 -5.56 0.51
C LEU A 240 -13.75 -5.33 -0.93
N SER A 241 -13.94 -4.06 -1.32
CA SER A 241 -14.46 -3.69 -2.65
C SER A 241 -13.53 -4.09 -3.81
N LYS A 242 -12.26 -4.41 -3.52
CA LYS A 242 -11.26 -4.82 -4.50
C LYS A 242 -10.79 -6.27 -4.32
N CYS A 243 -11.29 -6.96 -3.28
CA CYS A 243 -10.99 -8.36 -3.07
C CYS A 243 -11.87 -9.24 -3.98
N GLU A 244 -11.33 -10.39 -4.38
CA GLU A 244 -12.03 -11.43 -5.14
C GLU A 244 -11.82 -12.75 -4.37
N PHE A 245 -12.89 -13.48 -4.06
CA PHE A 245 -12.81 -14.70 -3.24
C PHE A 245 -13.28 -15.92 -4.02
N ASP A 246 -12.56 -17.03 -3.85
CA ASP A 246 -12.95 -18.35 -4.34
C ASP A 246 -13.27 -18.37 -5.86
N VAL A 247 -12.52 -17.61 -6.66
CA VAL A 247 -12.73 -17.49 -8.10
C VAL A 247 -11.84 -18.45 -8.87
N GLN A 248 -12.32 -18.90 -10.03
CA GLN A 248 -11.53 -19.73 -10.95
C GLN A 248 -10.85 -18.89 -12.04
N ARG A 249 -11.16 -17.60 -12.11
CA ARG A 249 -10.58 -16.65 -13.06
C ARG A 249 -10.39 -15.29 -12.38
N THR A 250 -9.19 -14.74 -12.45
CA THR A 250 -8.88 -13.40 -11.90
C THR A 250 -7.78 -12.70 -12.69
N LYS A 251 -7.65 -11.38 -12.49
CA LYS A 251 -6.58 -10.55 -13.05
C LYS A 251 -5.58 -10.21 -11.96
N TYR A 252 -4.30 -10.53 -12.19
CA TYR A 252 -3.20 -10.27 -11.27
C TYR A 252 -1.96 -9.78 -12.02
N LEU A 253 -1.41 -8.62 -11.63
CA LEU A 253 -0.21 -8.00 -12.22
C LEU A 253 -0.20 -7.87 -13.77
N GLY A 254 -1.40 -7.70 -14.35
CA GLY A 254 -1.61 -7.59 -15.79
C GLY A 254 -1.59 -8.93 -16.54
N PHE A 255 -1.84 -10.03 -15.82
CA PHE A 255 -2.10 -11.36 -16.37
C PHE A 255 -3.52 -11.79 -15.98
N ILE A 256 -4.14 -12.58 -16.85
CA ILE A 256 -5.39 -13.27 -16.57
C ILE A 256 -5.03 -14.71 -16.21
N LEU A 257 -5.42 -15.10 -15.00
CA LEU A 257 -5.27 -16.43 -14.45
C LEU A 257 -6.59 -17.15 -14.64
N GLU A 258 -6.59 -18.34 -15.24
CA GLU A 258 -7.81 -19.11 -15.46
C GLU A 258 -7.56 -20.61 -15.26
N ALA A 259 -8.33 -21.21 -14.35
CA ALA A 259 -8.24 -22.62 -14.01
C ALA A 259 -8.39 -23.50 -15.27
N GLY A 260 -7.46 -24.43 -15.46
CA GLY A 260 -7.45 -25.37 -16.60
C GLY A 260 -7.02 -24.76 -17.95
N LYS A 261 -6.93 -23.43 -18.07
CA LYS A 261 -6.40 -22.74 -19.28
C LYS A 261 -5.03 -22.12 -19.08
N GLY A 262 -4.58 -22.01 -17.83
CA GLY A 262 -3.29 -21.44 -17.47
C GLY A 262 -3.33 -19.91 -17.46
N ILE A 263 -2.29 -19.29 -18.01
CA ILE A 263 -2.02 -17.86 -17.85
C ILE A 263 -2.00 -17.19 -19.21
N SER A 264 -2.72 -16.08 -19.33
CA SER A 264 -2.71 -15.23 -20.52
C SER A 264 -2.38 -13.79 -20.15
N ILE A 265 -1.84 -13.04 -21.13
CA ILE A 265 -1.58 -11.61 -20.94
C ILE A 265 -2.92 -10.88 -21.01
N ASP A 266 -3.12 -9.94 -20.08
CA ASP A 266 -4.30 -9.09 -20.09
C ASP A 266 -4.36 -8.22 -21.36
N PRO A 267 -5.45 -8.29 -22.16
CA PRO A 267 -5.59 -7.52 -23.39
C PRO A 267 -5.37 -6.01 -23.22
N GLU A 268 -5.76 -5.44 -22.08
CA GLU A 268 -5.56 -4.01 -21.79
C GLU A 268 -4.08 -3.63 -21.75
N LYS A 269 -3.23 -4.52 -21.23
CA LYS A 269 -1.78 -4.31 -21.19
C LYS A 269 -1.15 -4.40 -22.58
N VAL A 270 -1.70 -5.24 -23.45
CA VAL A 270 -1.28 -5.34 -24.85
C VAL A 270 -1.67 -4.09 -25.62
N GLN A 271 -2.84 -3.54 -25.35
CA GLN A 271 -3.33 -2.33 -26.01
C GLN A 271 -2.50 -1.09 -25.62
N ALA A 272 -2.14 -0.95 -24.34
CA ALA A 272 -1.27 0.13 -23.87
C ALA A 272 0.18 0.11 -24.40
N ILE A 273 0.62 -1.00 -25.02
CA ILE A 273 1.94 -1.12 -25.68
C ILE A 273 1.84 -0.90 -27.20
N ARG A 274 0.65 -1.06 -27.79
CA ARG A 274 0.41 -0.88 -29.22
C ARG A 274 0.07 0.57 -29.60
N GLU A 275 -0.25 1.41 -28.62
CA GLU A 275 -0.42 2.86 -28.71
C GLU A 275 0.88 3.58 -28.31
#